data_AF-A0A5Q4GLS9-F1
#
_entry.id   AF-A0A5Q4GLS9-F1
#
_cell.length_a   1.000
_cell.length_b   1.000
_cell.length_c   1.000
_cell.angle_alpha   90.00
_cell.angle_beta   90.00
_cell.angle_gamma   90.00
#
_symmetry.space_group_name_H-M   'P 1'
#
loop_
_entity.id
_entity.type
_entity.pdbx_description
1 polymer ?
#
loop_
_entity_poly.entity_id
_entity_poly.type
_entity_poly.pdbx_seq_one_letter_code
_entity_poly.pdbx_strand_id
1 'polypeptide(L)'
;MPPISVSGMKATAGAGCRTGCSTTAARRSSCSNSSDTRPAPTLPAPGKAREALVDCLPVMRLPLLAAILLLSSLASVHARSAGWEEAIRANQLDTIRSAYRDREDVDEGTEHGKTALMAAAAAGDAGLVDELLAAGADPGATNRLGGTVLMYAIGGGDLDTVRRLLDTGIAVDGQASNGWGAVTMAAAKNEGEMLALLGAAGADPNPADIYGWTPLMRAAYEGHRDSVMALLELPGLDLGRVNNSGQTALHLAVISGSAELVQALLDHGARQTADSNDYTPQSIARELNRDDLLLLLTHADPDL
;
A
#
# COMPACT_ATOMS: atom_id res chain seq x y z
N MET A 1 -0.06 29.82 19.24
CA MET A 1 1.22 29.05 19.15
C MET A 1 2.13 29.51 20.28
N PRO A 2 2.57 28.60 21.15
CA PRO A 2 3.83 27.83 20.92
C PRO A 2 3.58 26.36 20.52
N PRO A 3 4.63 25.53 20.28
CA PRO A 3 4.49 24.20 19.67
C PRO A 3 4.37 23.04 20.67
N ILE A 4 3.70 21.97 20.23
CA ILE A 4 3.64 20.68 20.94
C ILE A 4 4.86 19.82 20.56
N SER A 5 5.49 19.21 21.56
CA SER A 5 6.72 18.42 21.39
C SER A 5 6.42 16.94 21.09
N VAL A 6 7.19 16.35 20.16
CA VAL A 6 7.10 14.93 19.81
C VAL A 6 8.29 14.16 20.39
N SER A 7 8.03 13.16 21.22
CA SER A 7 9.02 12.21 21.74
C SER A 7 8.28 10.97 22.24
N GLY A 8 8.73 9.73 22.01
CA GLY A 8 9.90 9.26 21.27
C GLY A 8 10.00 7.75 21.44
N MET A 9 10.12 6.99 20.35
CA MET A 9 10.14 5.52 20.41
C MET A 9 11.44 4.98 21.01
N LYS A 10 11.34 3.94 21.84
CA LYS A 10 12.46 3.02 22.12
C LYS A 10 11.97 1.56 22.15
N ALA A 11 12.40 0.79 21.17
CA ALA A 11 12.32 -0.66 21.19
C ALA A 11 13.46 -1.25 22.03
N THR A 12 13.19 -2.35 22.75
CA THR A 12 14.20 -3.14 23.44
C THR A 12 14.32 -4.52 22.80
N ALA A 13 15.54 -4.87 22.35
CA ALA A 13 15.81 -6.17 21.73
C ALA A 13 15.97 -7.28 22.79
N GLY A 14 15.50 -8.48 22.47
CA GLY A 14 15.44 -9.61 23.40
C GLY A 14 16.62 -10.58 23.34
N ALA A 15 16.87 -11.20 24.50
CA ALA A 15 17.33 -12.58 24.72
C ALA A 15 18.51 -13.15 23.90
N GLY A 16 19.67 -13.27 24.56
CA GLY A 16 20.70 -14.25 24.22
C GLY A 16 20.65 -15.50 25.13
N CYS A 17 20.96 -16.67 24.58
CA CYS A 17 21.27 -17.92 25.31
C CYS A 17 22.41 -18.65 24.56
N ARG A 18 23.52 -19.01 25.25
CA ARG A 18 23.87 -20.37 25.76
C ARG A 18 23.99 -21.43 24.64
N THR A 19 25.00 -22.31 24.52
CA THR A 19 26.21 -22.73 25.29
C THR A 19 27.37 -23.05 24.30
N GLY A 20 28.63 -23.35 24.64
CA GLY A 20 29.32 -23.58 25.93
C GLY A 20 30.80 -24.00 25.71
N CYS A 21 31.45 -24.63 26.70
CA CYS A 21 32.88 -25.03 26.66
C CYS A 21 33.11 -26.52 26.33
N SER A 22 34.26 -26.86 25.73
CA SER A 22 35.28 -27.66 26.44
C SER A 22 36.68 -27.55 25.80
N THR A 23 37.70 -27.84 26.59
CA THR A 23 39.14 -27.70 26.27
C THR A 23 39.87 -29.03 26.43
N THR A 24 40.78 -29.39 25.53
CA THR A 24 41.93 -30.26 25.88
C THR A 24 43.15 -30.01 24.98
N ALA A 25 44.35 -30.27 25.50
CA ALA A 25 45.62 -29.91 24.87
C ALA A 25 46.65 -31.06 24.87
N ALA A 26 47.50 -31.12 23.84
CA ALA A 26 48.82 -31.77 23.83
C ALA A 26 49.62 -31.23 22.62
N ARG A 27 50.66 -30.41 22.77
CA ARG A 27 52.07 -30.71 23.16
C ARG A 27 52.94 -31.37 22.07
N ARG A 28 53.92 -30.56 21.60
CA ARG A 28 55.32 -30.93 21.26
C ARG A 28 55.52 -31.84 20.03
N SER A 29 56.66 -31.85 19.33
CA SER A 29 57.71 -30.86 19.06
C SER A 29 58.70 -31.47 18.06
N SER A 30 59.22 -30.69 17.10
CA SER A 30 60.53 -30.89 16.43
C SER A 30 61.03 -32.33 16.16
N CYS A 31 61.06 -32.73 14.89
CA CYS A 31 62.15 -33.58 14.37
C CYS A 31 62.54 -33.15 12.95
N SER A 32 63.77 -32.65 12.82
CA SER A 32 64.52 -32.57 11.56
C SER A 32 64.78 -33.97 11.01
N ASN A 33 64.81 -34.13 9.68
CA ASN A 33 65.40 -35.33 9.06
C ASN A 33 66.22 -34.95 7.81
N SER A 34 67.49 -35.37 7.82
CA SER A 34 68.38 -35.38 6.67
C SER A 34 68.16 -36.64 5.83
N SER A 35 68.20 -36.47 4.51
CA SER A 35 68.59 -37.46 3.48
C SER A 35 68.50 -38.95 3.81
N ASP A 36 67.62 -39.67 3.10
CA ASP A 36 68.06 -40.87 2.38
C ASP A 36 67.21 -41.15 1.11
N THR A 37 67.73 -42.00 0.23
CA THR A 37 67.31 -42.11 -1.18
C THR A 37 66.64 -43.45 -1.55
N ARG A 38 65.67 -43.43 -2.49
CA ARG A 38 65.36 -44.51 -3.46
C ARG A 38 64.27 -44.07 -4.48
N PRO A 39 64.11 -44.77 -5.62
CA PRO A 39 63.80 -44.11 -6.90
C PRO A 39 62.31 -43.98 -7.23
N ALA A 40 62.01 -43.06 -8.15
CA ALA A 40 60.68 -42.86 -8.71
C ALA A 40 60.30 -43.98 -9.71
N PRO A 41 59.06 -44.53 -9.65
CA PRO A 41 58.53 -45.39 -10.70
C PRO A 41 58.13 -44.55 -11.94
N THR A 42 58.32 -45.11 -13.12
CA THR A 42 58.13 -44.45 -14.42
C THR A 42 56.65 -44.35 -14.82
N LEU A 43 56.28 -43.20 -15.41
CA LEU A 43 54.96 -42.98 -16.02
C LEU A 43 54.82 -43.76 -17.35
N PRO A 44 53.68 -44.42 -17.61
CA PRO A 44 53.41 -45.05 -18.91
C PRO A 44 53.06 -44.00 -19.99
N ALA A 45 53.33 -44.36 -21.25
CA ALA A 45 53.30 -43.45 -22.39
C ALA A 45 51.88 -42.94 -22.79
N PRO A 46 51.76 -41.73 -23.36
CA PRO A 46 50.48 -41.09 -23.70
C PRO A 46 49.87 -41.66 -24.99
N GLY A 47 49.23 -42.83 -24.89
CA GLY A 47 48.61 -43.50 -26.06
C GLY A 47 47.20 -44.07 -25.86
N LYS A 48 46.78 -44.38 -24.62
CA LYS A 48 45.52 -45.13 -24.37
C LYS A 48 44.51 -44.45 -23.44
N ALA A 49 44.76 -43.22 -23.00
CA ALA A 49 43.77 -42.44 -22.25
C ALA A 49 42.69 -41.78 -23.13
N ARG A 50 42.92 -41.70 -24.46
CA ARG A 50 42.10 -40.90 -25.37
C ARG A 50 40.82 -41.59 -25.84
N GLU A 51 40.79 -42.92 -25.89
CA GLU A 51 39.61 -43.68 -26.34
C GLU A 51 38.56 -43.81 -25.23
N ALA A 52 38.96 -44.07 -23.98
CA ALA A 52 38.04 -44.14 -22.84
C ALA A 52 37.34 -42.81 -22.47
N LEU A 53 37.82 -41.67 -22.99
CA LEU A 53 37.22 -40.35 -22.78
C LEU A 53 36.17 -39.97 -23.83
N VAL A 54 36.21 -40.55 -25.04
CA VAL A 54 35.30 -40.19 -26.13
C VAL A 54 33.91 -40.81 -25.93
N ASP A 55 33.83 -42.02 -25.38
CA ASP A 55 32.54 -42.71 -25.16
C ASP A 55 31.71 -42.10 -24.01
N CYS A 56 32.33 -41.32 -23.12
CA CYS A 56 31.65 -40.59 -22.03
C CYS A 56 31.21 -39.15 -22.41
N LEU A 57 31.69 -38.62 -23.55
CA LEU A 57 31.38 -37.24 -23.97
C LEU A 57 29.88 -36.94 -24.20
N PRO A 58 29.01 -37.87 -24.66
CA PRO A 58 27.59 -37.58 -24.86
C PRO A 58 26.84 -37.31 -23.54
N VAL A 59 27.18 -38.05 -22.48
CA VAL A 59 26.40 -38.12 -21.23
C VAL A 59 26.59 -36.88 -20.36
N MET A 60 27.77 -36.24 -20.40
CA MET A 60 28.06 -34.98 -19.70
C MET A 60 27.66 -33.73 -20.51
N ARG A 61 27.54 -33.83 -21.84
CA ARG A 61 27.19 -32.68 -22.69
C ARG A 61 25.72 -32.30 -22.59
N LEU A 62 24.80 -33.27 -22.57
CA LEU A 62 23.37 -33.02 -22.43
C LEU A 62 22.99 -32.24 -21.16
N PRO A 63 23.41 -32.62 -19.93
CA PRO A 63 23.08 -31.87 -18.72
C PRO A 63 23.76 -30.50 -18.67
N LEU A 64 24.96 -30.33 -19.23
CA LEU A 64 25.61 -29.02 -19.32
C LEU A 64 24.89 -28.09 -20.30
N LEU A 65 24.46 -28.61 -21.46
CA LEU A 65 23.69 -27.82 -22.44
C LEU A 65 22.32 -27.43 -21.87
N ALA A 66 21.64 -28.35 -21.19
CA ALA A 66 20.40 -28.08 -20.48
C ALA A 66 20.58 -27.01 -19.39
N ALA A 67 21.65 -27.09 -18.58
CA ALA A 67 21.95 -26.08 -17.58
C ALA A 67 22.20 -24.69 -18.20
N ILE A 68 22.94 -24.62 -19.32
CA ILE A 68 23.18 -23.35 -20.03
C ILE A 68 21.87 -22.78 -20.59
N LEU A 69 21.02 -23.60 -21.21
CA LEU A 69 19.72 -23.19 -21.74
C LEU A 69 18.74 -22.74 -20.64
N LEU A 70 18.74 -23.42 -19.49
CA LEU A 70 17.97 -23.02 -18.31
C LEU A 70 18.48 -21.68 -17.76
N LEU A 71 19.80 -21.47 -17.65
CA LEU A 71 20.38 -20.20 -17.18
C LEU A 71 20.11 -19.04 -18.14
N SER A 72 20.18 -19.26 -19.46
CA SER A 72 19.83 -18.22 -20.44
C SER A 72 18.33 -17.91 -20.45
N SER A 73 17.49 -18.93 -20.27
CA SER A 73 16.04 -18.74 -20.09
C SER A 73 15.75 -17.95 -18.81
N LEU A 74 16.37 -18.31 -17.69
CA LEU A 74 16.25 -17.56 -16.42
C LEU A 74 16.66 -16.10 -16.59
N ALA A 75 17.82 -15.84 -17.20
CA ALA A 75 18.30 -14.47 -17.43
C ALA A 75 17.34 -13.66 -18.33
N SER A 76 16.75 -14.31 -19.35
CA SER A 76 15.74 -13.68 -20.21
C SER A 76 14.43 -13.40 -19.47
N VAL A 77 14.00 -14.28 -18.55
CA VAL A 77 12.84 -14.05 -17.68
C VAL A 77 13.10 -12.89 -16.72
N HIS A 78 14.25 -12.86 -16.03
CA HIS A 78 14.60 -11.77 -15.11
C HIS A 78 14.76 -10.42 -15.82
N ALA A 79 15.23 -10.40 -17.08
CA ALA A 79 15.27 -9.17 -17.88
C ALA A 79 13.86 -8.69 -18.28
N ARG A 80 12.94 -9.61 -18.58
CA ARG A 80 11.53 -9.29 -18.87
C ARG A 80 10.75 -8.82 -17.64
N SER A 81 10.98 -9.41 -16.46
CA SER A 81 10.38 -8.92 -15.21
C SER A 81 10.92 -7.54 -14.86
N ALA A 82 12.24 -7.33 -14.88
CA ALA A 82 12.84 -6.03 -14.57
C ALA A 82 12.37 -4.88 -15.49
N GLY A 83 12.22 -5.14 -16.80
CA GLY A 83 11.67 -4.16 -17.75
C GLY A 83 10.18 -3.86 -17.52
N TRP A 84 9.41 -4.86 -17.10
CA TRP A 84 7.99 -4.74 -16.78
C TRP A 84 7.75 -3.99 -15.47
N GLU A 85 8.49 -4.32 -14.41
CA GLU A 85 8.47 -3.58 -13.14
C GLU A 85 8.81 -2.10 -13.35
N GLU A 86 9.82 -1.78 -14.17
CA GLU A 86 10.16 -0.40 -14.51
C GLU A 86 9.05 0.29 -15.31
N ALA A 87 8.42 -0.39 -16.27
CA ALA A 87 7.27 0.17 -17.00
C ALA A 87 6.10 0.52 -16.06
N ILE A 88 5.80 -0.34 -15.07
CA ILE A 88 4.77 -0.08 -14.05
C ILE A 88 5.20 1.04 -13.08
N ARG A 89 6.48 1.07 -12.68
CA ARG A 89 7.06 2.07 -11.77
C ARG A 89 7.05 3.47 -12.39
N ALA A 90 7.49 3.58 -13.64
CA ALA A 90 7.54 4.82 -14.43
C ALA A 90 6.21 5.17 -15.14
N ASN A 91 5.17 4.34 -14.97
CA ASN A 91 3.83 4.53 -15.55
C ASN A 91 3.81 4.61 -17.09
N GLN A 92 4.66 3.82 -17.75
CA GLN A 92 4.78 3.76 -19.21
C GLN A 92 3.67 2.90 -19.82
N LEU A 93 2.47 3.48 -19.94
CA LEU A 93 1.27 2.75 -20.34
C LEU A 93 1.39 2.06 -21.71
N ASP A 94 2.08 2.66 -22.68
CA ASP A 94 2.32 2.02 -23.99
C ASP A 94 3.24 0.80 -23.89
N THR A 95 4.28 0.86 -23.05
CA THR A 95 5.14 -0.29 -22.74
C THR A 95 4.33 -1.40 -22.05
N ILE A 96 3.44 -1.05 -21.12
CA ILE A 96 2.52 -2.01 -20.46
C ILE A 96 1.57 -2.63 -21.50
N ARG A 97 0.88 -1.80 -22.30
CA ARG A 97 -0.10 -2.21 -23.33
C ARG A 97 0.49 -3.10 -24.41
N SER A 98 1.76 -2.90 -24.77
CA SER A 98 2.49 -3.73 -25.72
C SER A 98 3.02 -5.04 -25.12
N ALA A 99 3.36 -5.07 -23.83
CA ALA A 99 4.02 -6.22 -23.20
C ALA A 99 3.08 -7.17 -22.44
N TYR A 100 1.91 -6.73 -21.98
CA TYR A 100 1.07 -7.54 -21.07
C TYR A 100 0.62 -8.88 -21.68
N ARG A 101 0.41 -8.92 -23.01
CA ARG A 101 -0.05 -10.12 -23.75
C ARG A 101 1.00 -11.24 -23.80
N ASP A 102 2.27 -10.91 -23.63
CA ASP A 102 3.40 -11.86 -23.68
C ASP A 102 3.78 -12.37 -22.26
N ARG A 103 2.98 -12.03 -21.23
CA ARG A 103 3.23 -12.44 -19.85
C ARG A 103 2.55 -13.77 -19.49
N GLU A 104 3.24 -14.54 -18.65
CA GLU A 104 2.68 -15.72 -17.98
C GLU A 104 1.78 -15.33 -16.79
N ASP A 105 2.13 -14.22 -16.12
CA ASP A 105 1.37 -13.60 -15.04
C ASP A 105 1.22 -12.10 -15.33
N VAL A 106 -0.03 -11.63 -15.42
CA VAL A 106 -0.42 -10.23 -15.68
C VAL A 106 -0.46 -9.39 -14.40
N ASP A 107 -0.62 -10.03 -13.24
CA ASP A 107 -0.63 -9.40 -11.91
C ASP A 107 0.77 -9.30 -11.30
N GLU A 108 1.80 -9.78 -12.00
CA GLU A 108 3.20 -9.55 -11.64
C GLU A 108 3.45 -8.04 -11.45
N GLY A 109 3.61 -7.65 -10.19
CA GLY A 109 3.77 -6.27 -9.78
C GLY A 109 5.22 -5.89 -9.46
N THR A 110 5.42 -4.61 -9.14
CA THR A 110 6.70 -4.08 -8.68
C THR A 110 7.15 -4.70 -7.35
N GLU A 111 8.38 -4.37 -6.93
CA GLU A 111 8.91 -4.64 -5.59
C GLU A 111 8.06 -4.06 -4.43
N HIS A 112 7.05 -3.23 -4.73
CA HIS A 112 6.07 -2.71 -3.77
C HIS A 112 4.68 -3.34 -3.92
N GLY A 113 4.48 -4.28 -4.86
CA GLY A 113 3.19 -4.89 -5.16
C GLY A 113 2.26 -4.00 -5.99
N LYS A 114 2.77 -2.97 -6.69
CA LYS A 114 1.96 -2.21 -7.64
C LYS A 114 1.82 -3.04 -8.92
N THR A 115 0.60 -3.41 -9.33
CA THR A 115 0.35 -4.16 -10.58
C THR A 115 0.23 -3.22 -11.79
N ALA A 116 0.20 -3.79 -13.00
CA ALA A 116 -0.12 -3.04 -14.22
C ALA A 116 -1.53 -2.43 -14.18
N LEU A 117 -2.50 -3.16 -13.62
CA LEU A 117 -3.88 -2.69 -13.48
C LEU A 117 -3.95 -1.46 -12.55
N MET A 118 -3.18 -1.42 -11.46
CA MET A 118 -3.05 -0.23 -10.61
C MET A 118 -2.42 0.97 -11.35
N ALA A 119 -1.48 0.74 -12.27
CA ALA A 119 -0.87 1.80 -13.08
C ALA A 119 -1.87 2.39 -14.09
N ALA A 120 -2.60 1.53 -14.81
CA ALA A 120 -3.65 1.93 -15.75
C ALA A 120 -4.77 2.69 -15.03
N ALA A 121 -5.24 2.15 -13.89
CA ALA A 121 -6.26 2.76 -13.04
C ALA A 121 -5.85 4.16 -12.56
N ALA A 122 -4.64 4.31 -12.02
CA ALA A 122 -4.12 5.61 -11.56
C ALA A 122 -3.96 6.66 -12.67
N ALA A 123 -3.88 6.24 -13.92
CA ALA A 123 -3.77 7.12 -15.07
C ALA A 123 -5.13 7.47 -15.72
N GLY A 124 -6.22 6.81 -15.31
CA GLY A 124 -7.52 6.93 -15.99
C GLY A 124 -7.54 6.34 -17.41
N ASP A 125 -6.61 5.43 -17.75
CA ASP A 125 -6.64 4.74 -19.05
C ASP A 125 -7.66 3.60 -19.00
N ALA A 126 -8.94 3.97 -19.06
CA ALA A 126 -10.08 3.04 -19.04
C ALA A 126 -9.98 1.94 -20.12
N GLY A 127 -9.35 2.24 -21.26
CA GLY A 127 -9.09 1.26 -22.32
C GLY A 127 -8.06 0.22 -21.91
N LEU A 128 -6.96 0.63 -21.26
CA LEU A 128 -5.96 -0.30 -20.72
C LEU A 128 -6.51 -1.09 -19.52
N VAL A 129 -7.39 -0.48 -18.72
CA VAL A 129 -8.12 -1.17 -17.64
C VAL A 129 -8.99 -2.29 -18.23
N ASP A 130 -9.84 -2.00 -19.22
CA ASP A 130 -10.63 -3.01 -19.93
C ASP A 130 -9.74 -4.12 -20.54
N GLU A 131 -8.62 -3.74 -21.19
CA GLU A 131 -7.65 -4.67 -21.80
C GLU A 131 -7.00 -5.62 -20.78
N LEU A 132 -6.63 -5.12 -19.60
CA LEU A 132 -5.98 -5.90 -18.53
C LEU A 132 -6.99 -6.79 -17.78
N LEU A 133 -8.19 -6.29 -17.50
CA LEU A 133 -9.27 -7.09 -16.91
C LEU A 133 -9.67 -8.25 -17.85
N ALA A 134 -9.77 -8.00 -19.15
CA ALA A 134 -10.04 -9.04 -20.15
C ALA A 134 -8.88 -10.06 -20.28
N ALA A 135 -7.65 -9.68 -19.86
CA ALA A 135 -6.50 -10.57 -19.76
C ALA A 135 -6.45 -11.38 -18.46
N GLY A 136 -7.38 -11.14 -17.53
CA GLY A 136 -7.48 -11.86 -16.25
C GLY A 136 -6.75 -11.21 -15.07
N ALA A 137 -6.37 -9.93 -15.16
CA ALA A 137 -5.78 -9.21 -14.04
C ALA A 137 -6.78 -9.06 -12.88
N ASP A 138 -6.34 -9.33 -11.65
CA ASP A 138 -7.16 -9.28 -10.44
C ASP A 138 -7.56 -7.84 -10.07
N PRO A 139 -8.84 -7.45 -10.19
CA PRO A 139 -9.29 -6.13 -9.79
C PRO A 139 -9.30 -5.95 -8.26
N GLY A 140 -9.25 -7.05 -7.50
CA GLY A 140 -9.10 -7.08 -6.04
C GLY A 140 -7.65 -6.94 -5.56
N ALA A 141 -6.66 -6.85 -6.45
CA ALA A 141 -5.26 -6.81 -6.10
C ALA A 141 -4.91 -5.65 -5.13
N THR A 142 -3.98 -5.93 -4.20
CA THR A 142 -3.48 -4.95 -3.22
C THR A 142 -1.95 -4.87 -3.21
N ASN A 143 -1.43 -3.65 -3.08
CA ASN A 143 0.01 -3.44 -2.91
C ASN A 143 0.45 -3.80 -1.47
N ARG A 144 1.77 -3.77 -1.19
CA ARG A 144 2.32 -4.11 0.15
C ARG A 144 1.90 -3.19 1.30
N LEU A 145 1.21 -2.09 1.01
CA LEU A 145 0.62 -1.15 1.99
C LEU A 145 -0.91 -1.30 2.05
N GLY A 146 -1.51 -2.30 1.40
CA GLY A 146 -2.96 -2.49 1.33
C GLY A 146 -3.69 -1.56 0.35
N GLY A 147 -2.97 -0.82 -0.50
CA GLY A 147 -3.56 0.02 -1.54
C GLY A 147 -4.21 -0.83 -2.63
N THR A 148 -5.54 -0.71 -2.79
CA THR A 148 -6.34 -1.47 -3.77
C THR A 148 -6.30 -0.81 -5.16
N VAL A 149 -6.65 -1.55 -6.21
CA VAL A 149 -6.86 -1.00 -7.57
C VAL A 149 -7.83 0.19 -7.56
N LEU A 150 -8.92 0.10 -6.79
CA LEU A 150 -9.91 1.19 -6.64
C LEU A 150 -9.31 2.46 -6.03
N MET A 151 -8.44 2.33 -5.01
CA MET A 151 -7.73 3.49 -4.44
C MET A 151 -6.83 4.16 -5.47
N TYR A 152 -6.16 3.38 -6.33
CA TYR A 152 -5.35 3.94 -7.41
C TYR A 152 -6.22 4.71 -8.42
N ALA A 153 -7.38 4.16 -8.83
CA ALA A 153 -8.33 4.85 -9.70
C ALA A 153 -8.85 6.17 -9.10
N ILE A 154 -9.26 6.15 -7.83
CA ILE A 154 -9.67 7.36 -7.09
C ILE A 154 -8.50 8.35 -6.97
N GLY A 155 -7.27 7.87 -6.81
CA GLY A 155 -6.07 8.70 -6.87
C GLY A 155 -5.93 9.47 -8.19
N GLY A 156 -6.22 8.81 -9.31
CA GLY A 156 -6.27 9.44 -10.65
C GLY A 156 -7.45 10.39 -10.85
N GLY A 157 -8.60 10.13 -10.21
CA GLY A 157 -9.79 10.98 -10.25
C GLY A 157 -10.70 10.77 -11.47
N ASP A 158 -10.43 9.77 -12.32
CA ASP A 158 -11.29 9.45 -13.46
C ASP A 158 -12.50 8.60 -13.03
N LEU A 159 -13.68 9.23 -13.05
CA LEU A 159 -14.95 8.61 -12.65
C LEU A 159 -15.34 7.42 -13.54
N ASP A 160 -15.00 7.44 -14.83
CA ASP A 160 -15.38 6.37 -15.74
C ASP A 160 -14.52 5.11 -15.53
N THR A 161 -13.23 5.26 -15.23
CA THR A 161 -12.38 4.16 -14.74
C THR A 161 -12.88 3.61 -13.41
N VAL A 162 -13.30 4.46 -12.47
CA VAL A 162 -13.89 4.00 -11.19
C VAL A 162 -15.20 3.24 -11.40
N ARG A 163 -16.12 3.75 -12.24
CA ARG A 163 -17.37 3.05 -12.62
C ARG A 163 -17.08 1.64 -13.14
N ARG A 164 -16.17 1.51 -14.12
CA ARG A 164 -15.78 0.22 -14.72
C ARG A 164 -15.22 -0.77 -13.72
N LEU A 165 -14.40 -0.31 -12.78
CA LEU A 165 -13.85 -1.15 -11.73
C LEU A 165 -14.96 -1.62 -10.77
N LEU A 166 -15.88 -0.74 -10.38
CA LEU A 166 -17.03 -1.10 -9.55
C LEU A 166 -17.97 -2.10 -10.25
N ASP A 167 -18.18 -1.96 -11.56
CA ASP A 167 -18.99 -2.89 -12.38
C ASP A 167 -18.42 -4.34 -12.39
N THR A 168 -17.15 -4.54 -12.05
CA THR A 168 -16.58 -5.90 -11.88
C THR A 168 -16.97 -6.58 -10.56
N GLY A 169 -17.58 -5.85 -9.61
CA GLY A 169 -17.99 -6.38 -8.31
C GLY A 169 -16.88 -6.43 -7.24
N ILE A 170 -15.86 -5.58 -7.34
CA ILE A 170 -14.80 -5.48 -6.32
C ILE A 170 -15.32 -5.05 -4.94
N ALA A 171 -14.58 -5.44 -3.91
CA ALA A 171 -14.77 -4.92 -2.56
C ALA A 171 -14.43 -3.42 -2.50
N VAL A 172 -15.45 -2.60 -2.20
CA VAL A 172 -15.35 -1.14 -2.16
C VAL A 172 -14.63 -0.65 -0.89
N ASP A 173 -14.88 -1.32 0.24
CA ASP A 173 -14.42 -0.92 1.58
C ASP A 173 -13.03 -1.44 1.96
N GLY A 174 -12.20 -1.83 0.97
CA GLY A 174 -10.81 -2.16 1.23
C GLY A 174 -10.07 -0.99 1.87
N GLN A 175 -9.24 -1.25 2.88
CA GLN A 175 -8.44 -0.24 3.59
C GLN A 175 -6.93 -0.53 3.49
N ALA A 176 -6.15 0.53 3.27
CA ALA A 176 -4.70 0.49 3.36
C ALA A 176 -4.23 0.35 4.83
N SER A 177 -2.93 0.13 5.05
CA SER A 177 -2.34 -0.13 6.37
C SER A 177 -2.43 1.04 7.37
N ASN A 178 -2.78 2.24 6.89
CA ASN A 178 -3.11 3.42 7.70
C ASN A 178 -4.61 3.57 7.98
N GLY A 179 -5.45 2.64 7.50
CA GLY A 179 -6.92 2.68 7.58
C GLY A 179 -7.60 3.57 6.54
N TRP A 180 -6.88 4.07 5.52
CA TRP A 180 -7.51 4.85 4.45
C TRP A 180 -8.23 3.93 3.47
N GLY A 181 -9.53 4.19 3.25
CA GLY A 181 -10.37 3.53 2.27
C GLY A 181 -10.67 4.41 1.05
N ALA A 182 -11.42 3.85 0.08
CA ALA A 182 -11.92 4.58 -1.09
C ALA A 182 -12.67 5.88 -0.72
N VAL A 183 -13.62 5.78 0.22
CA VAL A 183 -14.42 6.92 0.71
C VAL A 183 -13.54 7.97 1.41
N THR A 184 -12.55 7.54 2.19
CA THR A 184 -11.60 8.45 2.86
C THR A 184 -10.78 9.25 1.84
N MET A 185 -10.33 8.62 0.75
CA MET A 185 -9.57 9.28 -0.30
C MET A 185 -10.42 10.30 -1.08
N ALA A 186 -11.64 9.92 -1.49
CA ALA A 186 -12.55 10.84 -2.19
C ALA A 186 -12.94 12.05 -1.31
N ALA A 187 -13.16 11.83 -0.02
CA ALA A 187 -13.42 12.89 0.95
C ALA A 187 -12.25 13.88 1.11
N ALA A 188 -11.01 13.37 1.19
CA ALA A 188 -9.79 14.18 1.29
C ALA A 188 -9.42 14.94 -0.01
N LYS A 189 -10.14 14.68 -1.12
CA LYS A 189 -9.93 15.35 -2.42
C LYS A 189 -11.06 16.36 -2.76
N ASN A 190 -12.05 16.52 -1.89
CA ASN A 190 -13.29 17.28 -2.15
C ASN A 190 -14.13 16.70 -3.34
N GLU A 191 -14.08 15.39 -3.58
CA GLU A 191 -14.71 14.75 -4.76
C GLU A 191 -16.14 14.27 -4.47
N GLY A 192 -17.09 15.20 -4.42
CA GLY A 192 -18.50 14.90 -4.13
C GLY A 192 -19.16 13.89 -5.08
N GLU A 193 -18.90 13.96 -6.39
CA GLU A 193 -19.44 12.97 -7.36
C GLU A 193 -18.83 11.58 -7.17
N MET A 194 -17.54 11.51 -6.80
CA MET A 194 -16.86 10.24 -6.49
C MET A 194 -17.47 9.59 -5.23
N LEU A 195 -17.78 10.39 -4.22
CA LEU A 195 -18.47 9.92 -3.01
C LEU A 195 -19.89 9.41 -3.31
N ALA A 196 -20.66 10.11 -4.14
CA ALA A 196 -21.97 9.66 -4.58
C ALA A 196 -21.90 8.34 -5.38
N LEU A 197 -20.89 8.18 -6.24
CA LEU A 197 -20.62 6.95 -6.98
C LEU A 197 -20.27 5.78 -6.05
N LEU A 198 -19.39 5.98 -5.07
CA LEU A 198 -19.00 4.96 -4.08
C LEU A 198 -20.19 4.57 -3.19
N GLY A 199 -21.01 5.54 -2.76
CA GLY A 199 -22.24 5.28 -2.01
C GLY A 199 -23.27 4.49 -2.81
N ALA A 200 -23.43 4.78 -4.10
CA ALA A 200 -24.29 4.00 -5.01
C ALA A 200 -23.79 2.55 -5.20
N ALA A 201 -22.48 2.31 -5.07
CA ALA A 201 -21.88 0.98 -5.04
C ALA A 201 -21.91 0.31 -3.64
N GLY A 202 -22.51 0.95 -2.64
CA GLY A 202 -22.73 0.37 -1.31
C GLY A 202 -21.56 0.52 -0.32
N ALA A 203 -20.64 1.47 -0.53
CA ALA A 203 -19.55 1.74 0.40
C ALA A 203 -20.05 2.17 1.80
N ASP A 204 -19.33 1.76 2.85
CA ASP A 204 -19.53 2.29 4.21
C ASP A 204 -19.08 3.76 4.26
N PRO A 205 -19.94 4.73 4.66
CA PRO A 205 -19.53 6.11 4.85
C PRO A 205 -18.68 6.34 6.11
N ASN A 206 -18.53 5.33 6.99
CA ASN A 206 -17.92 5.46 8.32
C ASN A 206 -16.60 4.68 8.60
N PRO A 207 -15.71 4.38 7.63
CA PRO A 207 -14.41 3.80 7.93
C PRO A 207 -13.61 4.76 8.82
N ALA A 208 -12.77 4.21 9.68
CA ALA A 208 -11.88 5.00 10.52
C ALA A 208 -10.41 4.68 10.19
N ASP A 209 -9.58 5.73 10.11
CA ASP A 209 -8.14 5.57 10.04
C ASP A 209 -7.54 5.18 11.40
N ILE A 210 -6.23 4.91 11.46
CA ILE A 210 -5.54 4.51 12.71
C ILE A 210 -5.59 5.57 13.85
N TYR A 211 -6.05 6.79 13.55
CA TYR A 211 -6.26 7.87 14.51
C TYR A 211 -7.74 8.08 14.86
N GLY A 212 -8.63 7.20 14.38
CA GLY A 212 -10.07 7.28 14.55
C GLY A 212 -10.76 8.27 13.60
N TRP A 213 -10.06 8.84 12.61
CA TRP A 213 -10.66 9.83 11.71
C TRP A 213 -11.54 9.18 10.65
N THR A 214 -12.78 9.66 10.54
CA THR A 214 -13.72 9.27 9.48
C THR A 214 -13.57 10.16 8.23
N PRO A 215 -14.13 9.77 7.06
CA PRO A 215 -14.18 10.63 5.87
C PRO A 215 -14.81 12.00 6.16
N LEU A 216 -15.90 12.02 6.95
CA LEU A 216 -16.58 13.26 7.32
C LEU A 216 -15.70 14.17 8.19
N MET A 217 -14.95 13.60 9.14
CA MET A 217 -13.98 14.35 9.96
C MET A 217 -12.88 14.99 9.11
N ARG A 218 -12.33 14.23 8.15
CA ARG A 218 -11.31 14.69 7.20
C ARG A 218 -11.85 15.89 6.40
N ALA A 219 -12.99 15.72 5.74
CA ALA A 219 -13.61 16.75 4.93
C ALA A 219 -14.03 17.99 5.75
N ALA A 220 -14.55 17.82 6.97
CA ALA A 220 -14.91 18.91 7.86
C ALA A 220 -13.71 19.75 8.31
N TYR A 221 -12.59 19.10 8.66
CA TYR A 221 -11.33 19.76 9.03
C TYR A 221 -10.67 20.49 7.85
N GLU A 222 -10.74 19.92 6.65
CA GLU A 222 -10.13 20.48 5.44
C GLU A 222 -11.02 21.53 4.75
N GLY A 223 -12.24 21.78 5.28
CA GLY A 223 -13.19 22.72 4.72
C GLY A 223 -13.81 22.25 3.39
N HIS A 224 -13.77 20.94 3.12
CA HIS A 224 -14.14 20.32 1.85
C HIS A 224 -15.66 20.18 1.73
N ARG A 225 -16.27 21.31 1.35
CA ARG A 225 -17.71 21.52 1.17
C ARG A 225 -18.41 20.40 0.43
N ASP A 226 -17.96 20.07 -0.77
CA ASP A 226 -18.70 19.17 -1.66
C ASP A 226 -18.59 17.72 -1.17
N SER A 227 -17.49 17.37 -0.50
CA SER A 227 -17.37 16.10 0.22
C SER A 227 -18.24 16.03 1.48
N VAL A 228 -18.34 17.09 2.29
CA VAL A 228 -19.26 17.07 3.45
C VAL A 228 -20.70 16.94 2.99
N MET A 229 -21.13 17.72 2.00
CA MET A 229 -22.50 17.65 1.46
C MET A 229 -22.78 16.27 0.85
N ALA A 230 -21.87 15.70 0.05
CA ALA A 230 -22.06 14.38 -0.53
C ALA A 230 -22.08 13.26 0.53
N LEU A 231 -21.26 13.34 1.58
CA LEU A 231 -21.26 12.38 2.69
C LEU A 231 -22.56 12.43 3.49
N LEU A 232 -23.10 13.63 3.76
CA LEU A 232 -24.35 13.83 4.52
C LEU A 232 -25.57 13.15 3.87
N GLU A 233 -25.57 13.03 2.55
CA GLU A 233 -26.62 12.34 1.78
C GLU A 233 -26.42 10.80 1.74
N LEU A 234 -25.31 10.25 2.25
CA LEU A 234 -25.06 8.81 2.22
C LEU A 234 -25.84 8.05 3.31
N PRO A 235 -26.61 7.00 2.96
CA PRO A 235 -27.33 6.19 3.92
C PRO A 235 -26.39 5.55 4.96
N GLY A 236 -26.75 5.66 6.24
CA GLY A 236 -26.00 5.04 7.33
C GLY A 236 -24.79 5.83 7.83
N LEU A 237 -24.58 7.08 7.39
CA LEU A 237 -23.59 7.99 8.00
C LEU A 237 -23.88 8.20 9.50
N ASP A 238 -22.85 8.06 10.33
CA ASP A 238 -22.87 8.29 11.77
C ASP A 238 -22.12 9.59 12.13
N LEU A 239 -22.88 10.65 12.41
CA LEU A 239 -22.38 11.96 12.84
C LEU A 239 -21.77 11.93 14.26
N GLY A 240 -22.08 10.91 15.06
CA GLY A 240 -21.66 10.76 16.45
C GLY A 240 -20.28 10.11 16.63
N ARG A 241 -19.63 9.66 15.54
CA ARG A 241 -18.27 9.11 15.61
C ARG A 241 -17.29 10.17 16.14
N VAL A 242 -16.30 9.69 16.89
CA VAL A 242 -15.21 10.50 17.46
C VAL A 242 -13.84 9.93 17.07
N ASN A 243 -12.87 10.82 16.85
CA ASN A 243 -11.46 10.43 16.69
C ASN A 243 -10.79 10.11 18.04
N ASN A 244 -9.50 9.75 18.04
CA ASN A 244 -8.75 9.45 19.26
C ASN A 244 -8.61 10.62 20.27
N SER A 245 -8.99 11.84 19.88
CA SER A 245 -9.06 13.03 20.76
C SER A 245 -10.49 13.29 21.29
N GLY A 246 -11.46 12.43 20.98
CA GLY A 246 -12.87 12.61 21.31
C GLY A 246 -13.63 13.58 20.39
N GLN A 247 -13.02 14.03 19.28
CA GLN A 247 -13.59 15.07 18.43
C GLN A 247 -14.51 14.48 17.36
N THR A 248 -15.73 15.02 17.26
CA THR A 248 -16.68 14.75 16.16
C THR A 248 -16.37 15.63 14.94
N ALA A 249 -17.01 15.35 13.79
CA ALA A 249 -16.91 16.22 12.61
C ALA A 249 -17.32 17.68 12.87
N LEU A 250 -18.25 17.93 13.80
CA LEU A 250 -18.68 19.28 14.17
C LEU A 250 -17.57 20.09 14.87
N HIS A 251 -16.76 19.45 15.73
CA HIS A 251 -15.58 20.09 16.32
C HIS A 251 -14.61 20.54 15.21
N LEU A 252 -14.40 19.67 14.22
CA LEU A 252 -13.47 19.89 13.13
C LEU A 252 -13.96 20.94 12.12
N ALA A 253 -15.26 21.04 11.87
CA ALA A 253 -15.88 22.12 11.08
C ALA A 253 -15.75 23.50 11.76
N VAL A 254 -15.81 23.55 13.09
CA VAL A 254 -15.53 24.78 13.85
C VAL A 254 -14.04 25.14 13.77
N ILE A 255 -13.13 24.16 13.85
CA ILE A 255 -11.68 24.37 13.73
C ILE A 255 -11.28 24.85 12.33
N SER A 256 -11.88 24.28 11.26
CA SER A 256 -11.69 24.77 9.89
C SER A 256 -12.32 26.14 9.66
N GLY A 257 -13.25 26.53 10.53
CA GLY A 257 -13.84 27.86 10.57
C GLY A 257 -14.93 28.08 9.54
N SER A 258 -15.56 27.02 9.04
CA SER A 258 -16.57 27.10 7.98
C SER A 258 -17.99 27.12 8.54
N ALA A 259 -18.63 28.29 8.47
CA ALA A 259 -20.01 28.49 8.92
C ALA A 259 -21.01 27.64 8.13
N GLU A 260 -20.79 27.43 6.82
CA GLU A 260 -21.63 26.56 5.99
C GLU A 260 -21.55 25.09 6.46
N LEU A 261 -20.35 24.59 6.78
CA LEU A 261 -20.19 23.21 7.26
C LEU A 261 -20.76 23.02 8.66
N VAL A 262 -20.57 24.00 9.56
CA VAL A 262 -21.18 23.99 10.89
C VAL A 262 -22.70 23.97 10.77
N GLN A 263 -23.29 24.83 9.93
CA GLN A 263 -24.74 24.83 9.70
C GLN A 263 -25.23 23.49 9.13
N ALA A 264 -24.60 22.98 8.06
CA ALA A 264 -25.00 21.73 7.42
C ALA A 264 -24.96 20.53 8.38
N LEU A 265 -23.93 20.44 9.23
CA LEU A 265 -23.84 19.39 10.25
C LEU A 265 -24.95 19.52 11.32
N LEU A 266 -25.25 20.75 11.76
CA LEU A 266 -26.33 21.00 12.74
C LEU A 266 -27.71 20.70 12.14
N ASP A 267 -27.97 21.06 10.88
CA ASP A 267 -29.22 20.78 10.16
C ASP A 267 -29.47 19.26 10.01
N HIS A 268 -28.40 18.45 9.97
CA HIS A 268 -28.46 16.98 9.96
C HIS A 268 -28.43 16.35 11.37
N GLY A 269 -28.48 17.14 12.45
CA GLY A 269 -28.57 16.65 13.83
C GLY A 269 -27.22 16.29 14.48
N ALA A 270 -26.11 16.91 14.06
CA ALA A 270 -24.83 16.72 14.73
C ALA A 270 -24.86 17.29 16.16
N ARG A 271 -24.71 16.41 17.16
CA ARG A 271 -24.76 16.78 18.59
C ARG A 271 -23.56 17.65 19.01
N GLN A 272 -23.81 18.63 19.87
CA GLN A 272 -22.78 19.54 20.42
C GLN A 272 -22.08 18.95 21.65
N THR A 273 -21.58 17.71 21.57
CA THR A 273 -20.86 17.05 22.68
C THR A 273 -19.50 17.69 22.97
N ALA A 274 -18.89 17.37 24.11
CA ALA A 274 -17.49 17.72 24.40
C ALA A 274 -16.51 16.64 23.89
N ASP A 275 -15.28 17.05 23.59
CA ASP A 275 -14.16 16.16 23.30
C ASP A 275 -13.47 15.61 24.57
N SER A 276 -12.37 14.86 24.41
CA SER A 276 -11.66 14.24 25.55
C SER A 276 -10.94 15.24 26.49
N ASN A 277 -10.95 16.53 26.18
CA ASN A 277 -10.39 17.60 27.01
C ASN A 277 -11.48 18.61 27.45
N ASP A 278 -12.75 18.18 27.46
CA ASP A 278 -13.94 18.99 27.81
C ASP A 278 -14.23 20.18 26.86
N TYR A 279 -13.59 20.25 25.68
CA TYR A 279 -13.94 21.28 24.68
C TYR A 279 -15.17 20.86 23.89
N THR A 280 -16.24 21.66 23.97
CA THR A 280 -17.37 21.60 23.03
C THR A 280 -17.10 22.45 21.78
N PRO A 281 -17.82 22.23 20.65
CA PRO A 281 -17.79 23.11 19.50
C PRO A 281 -17.98 24.59 19.85
N GLN A 282 -18.85 24.90 20.84
CA GLN A 282 -19.05 26.27 21.33
C GLN A 282 -17.83 26.84 22.06
N SER A 283 -17.14 26.06 22.90
CA SER A 283 -15.91 26.55 23.54
C SER A 283 -14.78 26.78 22.54
N ILE A 284 -14.66 25.93 21.52
CA ILE A 284 -13.68 26.09 20.44
C ILE A 284 -13.97 27.37 19.66
N ALA A 285 -15.22 27.58 19.23
CA ALA A 285 -15.63 28.80 18.52
C ALA A 285 -15.33 30.07 19.35
N ARG A 286 -15.49 30.01 20.68
CA ARG A 286 -15.15 31.10 21.60
C ARG A 286 -13.64 31.35 21.69
N GLU A 287 -12.83 30.31 21.81
CA GLU A 287 -11.36 30.44 21.88
C GLU A 287 -10.78 30.98 20.56
N LEU A 288 -11.35 30.56 19.43
CA LEU A 288 -11.00 31.06 18.09
C LEU A 288 -11.55 32.46 17.78
N ASN A 289 -12.33 33.07 18.69
CA ASN A 289 -13.02 34.36 18.49
C ASN A 289 -13.90 34.39 17.22
N ARG A 290 -14.68 33.33 17.01
CA ARG A 290 -15.58 33.15 15.86
C ARG A 290 -17.03 33.39 16.27
N ASP A 291 -17.38 34.66 16.42
CA ASP A 291 -18.73 35.12 16.79
C ASP A 291 -19.81 34.63 15.81
N ASP A 292 -19.46 34.47 14.53
CA ASP A 292 -20.32 33.91 13.50
C ASP A 292 -20.68 32.44 13.77
N LEU A 293 -19.70 31.63 14.17
CA LEU A 293 -19.91 30.22 14.52
C LEU A 293 -20.59 30.07 15.88
N LEU A 294 -20.23 30.91 16.85
CA LEU A 294 -20.92 30.98 18.15
C LEU A 294 -22.41 31.28 17.97
N LEU A 295 -22.78 32.16 17.03
CA LEU A 295 -24.18 32.46 16.73
C LEU A 295 -24.92 31.19 16.29
N LEU A 296 -24.39 30.45 15.31
CA LEU A 296 -25.02 29.21 14.82
C LEU A 296 -25.16 28.17 15.95
N LEU A 297 -24.08 27.91 16.66
CA LEU A 297 -24.03 26.88 17.72
C LEU A 297 -24.92 27.22 18.93
N THR A 298 -25.14 28.51 19.23
CA THR A 298 -26.02 28.94 20.33
C THR A 298 -27.51 28.86 19.96
N HIS A 299 -27.85 28.97 18.67
CA HIS A 299 -29.23 28.92 18.19
C HIS A 299 -29.67 27.52 17.74
N ALA A 300 -28.73 26.59 17.55
CA ALA A 300 -29.04 25.17 17.39
C ALA A 300 -29.52 24.57 18.72
N ASP A 301 -30.57 23.75 18.64
CA ASP A 301 -31.19 23.08 19.79
C ASP A 301 -30.17 22.14 20.47
N PRO A 302 -29.87 22.30 21.77
CA PRO A 302 -28.92 21.44 22.48
C PRO A 302 -29.41 20.00 22.69
N ASP A 303 -30.72 19.73 22.53
CA ASP A 303 -31.33 18.44 22.85
C ASP A 303 -31.53 17.51 21.63
N LEU A 304 -31.17 17.95 20.41
CA LEU A 304 -31.13 17.12 19.19
C LEU A 304 -30.23 15.90 19.33
#